data_AF-A0A352T919-F1
#
_entry.id   AF-A0A352T919-F1
#
_cell.length_a   1.000
_cell.length_b   1.000
_cell.length_c   1.000
_cell.angle_alpha   90.00
_cell.angle_beta   90.00
_cell.angle_gamma   90.00
#
_symmetry.space_group_name_H-M   'P 1'
#
loop_
_entity.id
_entity.type
_entity.pdbx_description
1 polymer ?
#
loop_
_entity_poly.entity_id
_entity_poly.type
_entity_poly.pdbx_seq_one_letter_code
_entity_poly.pdbx_strand_id
1 'polypeptide(L)' 'MKRYEVTIEETVDETFSFEVPDNVDIYEYVRENYYNGKIVLEPGECQFRQMEIHDLSDNSWIDWQEF' A
#
# COMPACT_ATOMS: atom_id res chain seq x y z
N MET A 1 13.42 11.45 -3.35
CA MET A 1 12.53 10.37 -3.80
C MET A 1 12.79 9.18 -2.89
N LYS A 2 11.73 8.57 -2.39
CA LYS A 2 11.78 7.34 -1.60
C LYS A 2 11.11 6.20 -2.33
N ARG A 3 11.56 4.98 -2.04
CA ARG A 3 11.01 3.76 -2.61
C ARG A 3 10.34 2.95 -1.51
N TYR A 4 9.16 2.45 -1.83
CA TYR A 4 8.34 1.68 -0.92
C TYR A 4 7.86 0.41 -1.62
N GLU A 5 7.76 -0.67 -0.84
CA GLU A 5 6.90 -1.80 -1.17
C GLU A 5 5.69 -1.72 -0.25
N VAL A 6 4.49 -1.80 -0.82
CA VAL A 6 3.25 -1.76 -0.05
C VAL A 6 2.45 -2.99 -0.38
N THR A 7 2.20 -3.79 0.63
CA THR A 7 1.35 -4.98 0.51
C THR A 7 -0.05 -4.61 0.92
N ILE A 8 -1.02 -4.81 0.04
CA ILE A 8 -2.44 -4.64 0.34
C ILE A 8 -3.04 -6.03 0.48
N GLU A 9 -3.80 -6.26 1.53
CA GLU A 9 -4.53 -7.50 1.77
C GLU A 9 -6.04 -7.22 1.79
N GLU A 10 -6.77 -7.99 0.98
CA GLU A 10 -8.23 -8.12 1.03
C GLU A 10 -8.61 -9.59 1.30
N THR A 11 -9.18 -10.28 0.32
CA THR A 11 -9.26 -11.76 0.27
C THR A 11 -7.93 -12.37 -0.18
N VAL A 12 -7.16 -11.61 -0.96
CA VAL A 12 -5.82 -11.94 -1.46
C VAL A 12 -4.87 -10.82 -1.08
N ASP A 13 -3.58 -11.12 -1.01
CA ASP A 13 -2.51 -10.14 -0.85
C ASP A 13 -1.77 -9.86 -2.16
N GLU A 14 -1.40 -8.60 -2.39
CA GLU A 14 -0.53 -8.20 -3.49
C GLU A 14 0.40 -7.07 -3.05
N THR A 15 1.67 -7.16 -3.44
CA THR A 15 2.70 -6.15 -3.16
C THR A 15 2.97 -5.26 -4.37
N PHE A 16 2.91 -3.95 -4.15
CA PHE A 16 3.13 -2.93 -5.16
C PHE A 16 4.37 -2.11 -4.82
N SER A 17 5.20 -1.80 -5.82
CA SER A 17 6.36 -0.92 -5.64
C SER A 17 6.05 0.51 -6.05
N PHE A 18 6.39 1.47 -5.19
CA PHE A 18 6.19 2.90 -5.44
C PHE A 18 7.49 3.67 -5.32
N GLU A 19 7.67 4.67 -6.17
CA GLU A 19 8.69 5.69 -6.01
C GLU A 19 7.99 7.06 -5.90
N VAL A 20 8.10 7.70 -4.74
CA VAL A 20 7.37 8.94 -4.43
C VAL A 20 8.33 10.04 -3.93
N PRO A 21 8.00 11.33 -4.11
CA PRO A 21 8.74 12.41 -3.47
C PRO A 21 8.80 12.28 -1.95
N ASP A 22 9.85 12.79 -1.31
CA ASP A 22 10.09 12.61 0.13
C ASP A 22 9.03 13.29 1.02
N ASN A 23 8.27 14.24 0.45
CA ASN A 23 7.20 14.96 1.12
C ASN A 23 5.81 14.32 0.92
N VAL A 24 5.72 13.17 0.26
CA VAL A 24 4.48 12.43 0.08
C VAL A 24 4.30 11.46 1.24
N ASP A 25 3.14 11.51 1.87
CA ASP A 25 2.69 10.46 2.78
C ASP A 25 2.28 9.23 1.95
N ILE A 26 3.07 8.17 2.05
CA ILE A 26 2.87 6.96 1.27
C ILE A 26 1.55 6.25 1.62
N TYR A 27 1.10 6.33 2.88
CA TYR A 27 -0.15 5.69 3.30
C TYR A 27 -1.35 6.32 2.62
N GLU A 28 -1.49 7.65 2.72
CA GLU A 28 -2.59 8.37 2.06
C GLU A 28 -2.48 8.28 0.53
N TYR A 29 -1.26 8.32 -0.02
CA TYR A 29 -1.04 8.13 -1.45
C TYR A 29 -1.58 6.78 -1.93
N VAL A 30 -1.21 5.67 -1.29
CA VAL A 30 -1.68 4.33 -1.70
C VAL A 30 -3.18 4.20 -1.52
N ARG A 31 -3.70 4.64 -0.38
CA ARG A 31 -5.13 4.65 -0.07
C ARG A 31 -5.94 5.38 -1.15
N GLU A 32 -5.53 6.58 -1.54
CA GLU A 32 -6.20 7.34 -2.60
C GLU A 32 -6.10 6.64 -3.96
N ASN A 33 -4.94 6.06 -4.32
CA ASN A 33 -4.79 5.33 -5.58
C ASN A 33 -5.68 4.07 -5.61
N TYR A 34 -5.83 3.38 -4.48
CA TYR A 34 -6.75 2.26 -4.32
C TYR A 34 -8.21 2.69 -4.52
N TYR A 35 -8.69 3.70 -3.78
CA TYR A 35 -10.08 4.17 -3.90
C TYR A 35 -10.42 4.76 -5.28
N ASN A 36 -9.42 5.27 -5.99
CA ASN A 36 -9.58 5.75 -7.37
C ASN A 36 -9.45 4.64 -8.43
N GLY A 37 -9.31 3.37 -8.01
CA GLY A 37 -9.24 2.22 -8.91
C GLY A 37 -7.94 2.11 -9.72
N LYS A 38 -6.86 2.76 -9.27
CA LYS A 38 -5.53 2.65 -9.88
C LYS A 38 -4.74 1.45 -9.36
N ILE A 39 -5.09 1.00 -8.16
CA ILE A 39 -4.62 -0.26 -7.57
C ILE A 39 -5.86 -1.15 -7.53
N VAL A 40 -5.76 -2.32 -8.14
CA VAL A 40 -6.88 -3.26 -8.26
C VAL A 40 -6.34 -4.64 -7.95
N LEU A 41 -6.83 -5.24 -6.87
CA LEU A 41 -6.60 -6.63 -6.56
C LEU A 41 -7.67 -7.48 -7.27
N GLU A 42 -7.40 -8.76 -7.48
CA GLU A 42 -8.39 -9.65 -8.11
C GLU A 42 -9.71 -9.65 -7.30
N PRO A 43 -10.87 -9.62 -7.98
CA PRO A 43 -12.16 -9.48 -7.31
C PRO A 43 -12.48 -10.70 -6.44
N GLY A 44 -12.56 -10.47 -5.12
CA GLY A 44 -13.12 -11.38 -4.12
C GLY A 44 -14.19 -10.71 -3.27
N GLU A 45 -14.81 -11.45 -2.36
CA GLU A 45 -15.60 -10.82 -1.30
C GLU A 45 -14.65 -10.16 -0.28
N CYS A 46 -14.35 -8.87 -0.47
CA CYS A 46 -13.55 -8.09 0.48
C CYS A 46 -14.24 -8.08 1.86
N GLN A 47 -13.62 -8.76 2.84
CA GLN A 47 -14.09 -8.83 4.23
C GLN A 47 -13.46 -7.72 5.08
N PHE A 48 -12.21 -7.40 4.78
CA PHE A 48 -11.43 -6.31 5.36
C PHE A 48 -10.43 -5.82 4.29
N ARG A 49 -9.85 -4.64 4.52
CA ARG A 49 -8.74 -4.13 3.72
C ARG A 49 -7.70 -3.56 4.66
N GLN A 50 -6.47 -3.99 4.50
CA GLN A 50 -5.34 -3.53 5.30
C GLN A 50 -4.09 -3.43 4.45
N MET A 51 -3.15 -2.59 4.87
CA MET A 51 -1.86 -2.48 4.20
C MET A 51 -0.70 -2.46 5.18
N GLU A 52 0.42 -3.00 4.72
CA GLU A 52 1.75 -2.95 5.33
C GLU A 52 2.68 -2.17 4.40
N ILE A 53 3.58 -1.36 4.97
CA ILE A 53 4.48 -0.50 4.19
C ILE A 53 5.92 -0.78 4.59
N HIS A 54 6.72 -1.21 3.61
CA HIS A 54 8.16 -1.39 3.70
C HIS A 54 8.88 -0.18 3.09
N ASP A 55 9.51 0.66 3.94
CA ASP A 55 10.40 1.73 3.48
C ASP A 55 11.77 1.14 3.13
N LEU A 56 12.08 1.10 1.83
CA LEU A 56 13.33 0.54 1.30
C LEU A 56 14.55 1.43 1.58
N SER A 57 14.35 2.68 2.01
CA SER A 57 15.46 3.61 2.25
C SER A 57 16.19 3.33 3.57
N ASP A 58 15.47 2.89 4.59
CA ASP A 58 16.01 2.53 5.91
C ASP A 58 15.66 1.11 6.35
N ASN A 59 15.03 0.32 5.47
CA ASN A 59 14.64 -1.07 5.72
C ASN A 59 13.75 -1.18 6.97
N SER A 60 12.76 -0.28 7.07
CA SER A 60 11.79 -0.23 8.16
C SER A 60 10.39 -0.59 7.68
N TRP A 61 9.55 -1.01 8.62
CA TRP A 61 8.17 -1.44 8.36
C TRP A 61 7.18 -0.65 9.19
N ILE A 62 6.07 -0.29 8.55
CA ILE A 62 4.83 0.11 9.20
C ILE A 62 3.93 -1.11 9.18
N ASP A 63 3.59 -1.61 10.37
CA ASP A 63 2.76 -2.80 10.54
C ASP A 63 1.35 -2.60 9.96
N TRP A 64 0.63 -3.71 9.77
CA TRP A 64 -0.67 -3.77 9.13
C TRP A 64 -1.68 -2.80 9.74
N GLN A 65 -2.30 -1.98 8.88
CA GLN A 65 -3.31 -1.00 9.26
C GLN A 65 -4.51 -1.04 8.30
N GLU A 66 -5.72 -1.06 8.87
CA GLU A 66 -6.98 -0.94 8.11
C GLU A 66 -7.15 0.47 7.53
N PHE A 67 -7.84 0.59 6.38
CA PHE A 67 -8.03 1.87 5.65
C PHE A 67 -9.32 1.97 4.84
#